data_AF-A0A0Q5TXB0-F1
#
_entry.id   AF-A0A0Q5TXB0-F1
#
_cell.length_a   1.000
_cell.length_b   1.000
_cell.length_c   1.000
_cell.angle_alpha   90.00
_cell.angle_beta   90.00
_cell.angle_gamma   90.00
#
_symmetry.space_group_name_H-M   'P 1'
#
loop_
_entity.id
_entity.type
_entity.pdbx_description
1 polymer ?
#
loop_
_entity_poly.entity_id
_entity_poly.type
_entity_poly.pdbx_seq_one_letter_code
_entity_poly.pdbx_strand_id
1 'polypeptide(L)'
;MYRRDLITAEIQKLAQVLAKIMGLKLEGNLDEAQQVFEETMEAGFNLPIDILESADQTMFEAWLNGIDFPAEKLDSLSEFLYYELGVSDERNKLIAPKLNLIYQTLADKHKVVHLVNMHRQNLIKQYL
;
A
#
# COMPACT_ATOMS: atom_id res chain seq x y z
N MET A 1 12.84 -22.13 8.66
CA MET A 1 13.89 -21.45 7.88
C MET A 1 13.31 -21.00 6.55
N TYR A 2 13.07 -21.91 5.59
CA TYR A 2 12.55 -21.60 4.23
C TYR A 2 11.41 -20.57 4.11
N ARG A 3 10.31 -20.68 4.88
CA ARG A 3 9.17 -19.75 4.73
C ARG A 3 9.48 -18.30 5.13
N ARG A 4 10.31 -18.11 6.17
CA ARG A 4 10.71 -16.76 6.61
C ARG A 4 11.68 -16.13 5.62
N ASP A 5 12.59 -16.92 5.07
CA ASP A 5 13.57 -16.46 4.10
C ASP A 5 12.90 -16.01 2.79
N LEU A 6 11.85 -16.74 2.36
CA LEU A 6 11.05 -16.39 1.19
C LEU A 6 10.26 -15.08 1.37
N ILE A 7 9.60 -14.91 2.52
CA ILE A 7 8.89 -13.65 2.83
C ILE A 7 9.88 -12.50 2.87
N THR A 8 11.04 -12.69 3.52
CA THR A 8 12.07 -11.65 3.62
C THR A 8 12.58 -11.22 2.24
N ALA A 9 12.85 -12.18 1.35
CA ALA A 9 13.27 -11.90 -0.02
C ALA A 9 12.18 -11.16 -0.82
N GLU A 10 10.91 -11.52 -0.62
CA GLU A 10 9.78 -10.82 -1.24
C GLU A 10 9.68 -9.37 -0.76
N ILE A 11 9.75 -9.12 0.56
CA ILE A 11 9.71 -7.77 1.12
C ILE A 11 10.90 -6.94 0.64
N GLN A 12 12.10 -7.52 0.55
CA GLN A 12 13.27 -6.84 0.00
C GLN A 12 13.07 -6.45 -1.46
N LYS A 13 12.48 -7.33 -2.27
CA LYS A 13 12.15 -7.04 -3.66
C LYS A 13 11.12 -5.90 -3.75
N LEU A 14 10.07 -5.92 -2.93
CA LEU A 14 9.07 -4.85 -2.88
C LEU A 14 9.69 -3.51 -2.48
N ALA A 15 10.60 -3.50 -1.50
CA ALA A 15 11.32 -2.29 -1.10
C ALA A 15 12.20 -1.72 -2.24
N GLN A 16 12.87 -2.58 -3.01
CA GLN A 16 13.65 -2.16 -4.18
C GLN A 16 12.76 -1.57 -5.28
N VAL A 17 11.59 -2.17 -5.51
CA VAL A 17 10.62 -1.66 -6.49
C VAL A 17 10.07 -0.30 -6.05
N LEU A 18 9.73 -0.13 -4.77
CA LEU A 18 9.30 1.17 -4.23
C LEU A 18 10.39 2.23 -4.40
N ALA A 19 11.65 1.90 -4.09
CA ALA A 19 12.78 2.80 -4.32
C ALA A 19 12.94 3.19 -5.79
N LYS A 20 12.73 2.24 -6.73
CA LYS A 20 12.72 2.52 -8.17
C LYS A 20 11.61 3.52 -8.53
N ILE A 21 10.37 3.28 -8.06
CA ILE A 21 9.24 4.19 -8.32
C ILE A 21 9.55 5.60 -7.80
N MET A 22 10.08 5.70 -6.58
CA MET A 22 10.47 7.00 -6.00
C MET A 22 11.56 7.69 -6.83
N GLY A 23 12.56 6.95 -7.31
CA GLY A 23 13.60 7.47 -8.20
C GLY A 23 13.02 8.04 -9.50
N LEU A 24 12.15 7.27 -10.16
CA LEU A 24 11.46 7.71 -11.38
C LEU A 24 10.62 8.98 -11.16
N LYS A 25 9.89 9.07 -10.02
CA LYS A 25 9.12 10.27 -9.66
C LYS A 25 10.04 11.50 -9.50
N LEU A 26 11.21 11.35 -8.89
CA LEU A 26 12.18 12.43 -8.72
C LEU A 26 12.82 12.87 -10.05
N GLU A 27 13.00 11.94 -10.99
CA GLU A 27 13.50 12.21 -12.33
C GLU A 27 12.44 12.83 -13.26
N GLY A 28 11.19 12.92 -12.82
CA GLY A 28 10.06 13.42 -13.62
C GLY A 28 9.46 12.38 -14.57
N ASN A 29 9.89 11.12 -14.49
CA ASN A 29 9.40 9.99 -15.30
C ASN A 29 8.10 9.43 -14.70
N LEU A 30 7.05 10.27 -14.62
CA LEU A 30 5.81 9.95 -13.91
C LEU A 30 5.04 8.79 -14.54
N ASP A 31 4.99 8.71 -15.88
CA ASP A 31 4.27 7.64 -16.58
C ASP A 31 4.92 6.27 -16.32
N GLU A 32 6.25 6.19 -16.34
CA GLU A 32 6.96 4.94 -16.01
C GLU A 32 6.78 4.59 -14.52
N ALA A 33 6.85 5.59 -13.64
CA ALA A 33 6.60 5.37 -12.21
C ALA A 33 5.20 4.82 -11.95
N GLN A 34 4.19 5.35 -12.65
CA GLN A 34 2.80 4.91 -12.58
C GLN A 34 2.65 3.49 -13.13
N GLN A 35 3.23 3.20 -14.29
CA GLN A 35 3.19 1.86 -14.87
C GLN A 35 3.80 0.82 -13.92
N VAL A 36 4.98 1.09 -13.36
CA VAL A 36 5.63 0.18 -12.40
C VAL A 36 4.79 0.02 -11.14
N PHE A 37 4.13 1.09 -10.67
CA PHE A 37 3.21 1.03 -9.54
C PHE A 37 2.04 0.10 -9.82
N GLU A 38 1.34 0.28 -10.95
CA GLU A 38 0.18 -0.53 -11.33
C GLU A 38 0.55 -2.01 -11.48
N GLU A 39 1.63 -2.30 -12.21
CA GLU A 39 2.17 -3.66 -12.33
C GLU A 39 2.48 -4.28 -10.96
N THR A 40 2.96 -3.47 -10.01
CA THR A 40 3.27 -3.94 -8.66
C THR A 40 2.02 -4.22 -7.84
N MET A 41 0.96 -3.41 -7.98
CA MET A 41 -0.33 -3.67 -7.32
C MET A 41 -0.92 -5.01 -7.80
N GLU A 42 -0.93 -5.23 -9.11
CA GLU A 42 -1.51 -6.45 -9.69
C GLU A 42 -0.64 -7.68 -9.43
N ALA A 43 0.65 -7.64 -9.75
CA ALA A 43 1.52 -8.82 -9.69
C ALA A 43 2.16 -9.05 -8.30
N GLY A 44 2.41 -7.98 -7.56
CA GLY A 44 3.03 -8.04 -6.22
C GLY A 44 2.01 -8.26 -5.12
N PHE A 45 0.86 -7.59 -5.21
CA PHE A 45 -0.17 -7.60 -4.17
C PHE A 45 -1.49 -8.25 -4.61
N ASN A 46 -1.60 -8.78 -5.83
CA ASN A 46 -2.86 -9.32 -6.34
C ASN A 46 -4.03 -8.35 -6.10
N LEU A 47 -3.76 -7.05 -6.19
CA LEU A 47 -4.70 -5.95 -6.02
C LEU A 47 -5.04 -5.41 -7.41
N PRO A 48 -6.21 -5.75 -7.94
CA PRO A 48 -6.68 -5.19 -9.20
C PRO A 48 -6.77 -3.67 -9.14
N ILE A 49 -6.34 -2.99 -10.20
CA ILE A 49 -6.32 -1.52 -10.25
C ILE A 49 -7.74 -0.95 -10.18
N ASP A 50 -8.73 -1.61 -10.77
CA ASP A 50 -10.14 -1.21 -10.67
C ASP A 50 -10.64 -1.21 -9.21
N ILE A 51 -10.19 -2.13 -8.36
CA ILE A 51 -10.50 -2.13 -6.92
C ILE A 51 -9.78 -0.98 -6.21
N LEU A 52 -8.52 -0.71 -6.55
CA LEU A 52 -7.75 0.38 -5.97
C LEU A 52 -8.31 1.76 -6.35
N GLU A 53 -8.71 1.93 -7.61
CA GLU A 53 -9.28 3.16 -8.17
C GLU A 53 -10.79 3.32 -7.91
N SER A 54 -11.45 2.28 -7.39
CA SER A 54 -12.87 2.37 -7.04
C SER A 54 -13.10 3.38 -5.92
N ALA A 55 -14.08 4.26 -6.14
CA ALA A 55 -14.62 5.13 -5.10
C ALA A 55 -15.46 4.34 -4.07
N ASP A 56 -15.92 3.14 -4.42
CA ASP A 56 -16.62 2.26 -3.49
C ASP A 56 -15.61 1.53 -2.60
N GLN A 57 -15.43 2.05 -1.39
CA GLN A 57 -14.55 1.50 -0.38
C GLN A 57 -14.88 0.04 -0.02
N THR A 58 -16.14 -0.38 -0.17
CA THR A 58 -16.55 -1.74 0.20
C THR A 58 -15.90 -2.80 -0.68
N MET A 59 -15.57 -2.47 -1.93
CA MET A 59 -14.83 -3.36 -2.83
C MET A 59 -13.42 -3.62 -2.31
N PHE A 60 -12.73 -2.57 -1.85
CA PHE A 60 -11.39 -2.70 -1.28
C PHE A 60 -11.42 -3.45 0.06
N GLU A 61 -12.42 -3.17 0.89
CA GLU A 61 -12.60 -3.89 2.16
C GLU A 61 -12.86 -5.38 1.95
N ALA A 62 -13.70 -5.75 0.98
CA ALA A 62 -13.96 -7.14 0.62
C ALA A 62 -12.69 -7.83 0.11
N TRP A 63 -11.90 -7.15 -0.73
CA TRP A 63 -10.59 -7.65 -1.19
C TRP A 63 -9.64 -7.85 -0.01
N LEU A 64 -9.50 -6.86 0.88
CA LEU A 64 -8.59 -6.89 2.03
C LEU A 64 -8.95 -8.02 3.02
N ASN A 65 -10.24 -8.30 3.19
CA ASN A 65 -10.71 -9.42 4.01
C ASN A 65 -10.53 -10.79 3.34
N GLY A 66 -10.46 -10.84 2.00
CA GLY A 66 -10.27 -12.06 1.22
C GLY A 66 -8.83 -12.53 1.08
N ILE A 67 -7.84 -11.65 1.35
CA ILE A 67 -6.41 -11.98 1.27
C ILE A 67 -5.85 -12.49 2.60
N ASP A 68 -4.86 -13.40 2.53
CA ASP A 68 -4.14 -13.92 3.69
C ASP A 68 -2.68 -13.43 3.71
N PHE A 69 -2.50 -12.12 3.65
CA PHE A 69 -1.17 -11.53 3.67
C PHE A 69 -0.53 -11.60 5.07
N PRO A 70 0.77 -11.93 5.15
CA PRO A 70 1.53 -11.73 6.38
C PRO A 70 1.63 -10.24 6.69
N ALA A 71 1.85 -9.90 7.95
CA ALA A 71 1.85 -8.52 8.41
C ALA A 71 2.89 -7.67 7.67
N GLU A 72 4.07 -8.24 7.39
CA GLU A 72 5.17 -7.57 6.69
C GLU A 72 4.79 -7.20 5.24
N LYS A 73 4.02 -8.05 4.57
CA LYS A 73 3.56 -7.77 3.20
C LYS A 73 2.46 -6.71 3.18
N LEU A 74 1.56 -6.77 4.15
CA LEU A 74 0.52 -5.77 4.31
C LEU A 74 1.09 -4.39 4.72
N ASP A 75 2.12 -4.38 5.57
CA ASP A 75 2.87 -3.18 5.92
C ASP A 75 3.60 -2.61 4.70
N SER A 76 4.22 -3.46 3.87
CA SER A 76 4.81 -3.03 2.60
C SER A 76 3.77 -2.39 1.68
N LEU A 77 2.59 -2.98 1.50
CA LEU A 77 1.51 -2.36 0.71
C LEU A 77 1.15 -0.97 1.24
N SER A 78 1.11 -0.80 2.56
CA SER A 78 0.80 0.49 3.19
C SER A 78 1.82 1.58 2.81
N GLU A 79 3.10 1.23 2.64
CA GLU A 79 4.13 2.17 2.17
C GLU A 79 3.84 2.63 0.74
N PHE A 80 3.54 1.71 -0.17
CA PHE A 80 3.21 2.05 -1.56
C PHE A 80 2.02 3.02 -1.63
N LEU A 81 0.94 2.74 -0.90
CA LEU A 81 -0.24 3.63 -0.87
C LEU A 81 0.04 4.95 -0.16
N TYR A 82 0.88 4.97 0.87
CA TYR A 82 1.25 6.23 1.54
C TYR A 82 1.95 7.20 0.59
N TYR A 83 2.81 6.71 -0.30
CA TYR A 83 3.51 7.54 -1.30
C TYR A 83 2.63 8.00 -2.48
N GLU A 84 1.37 7.56 -2.52
CA GLU A 84 0.36 8.10 -3.43
C GLU A 84 -0.38 9.30 -2.83
N LEU A 85 -0.24 9.55 -1.53
CA LEU A 85 -0.76 10.75 -0.89
C LEU A 85 0.05 11.98 -1.28
N GLY A 86 -0.60 13.13 -1.31
CA GLY A 86 -0.01 14.42 -1.67
C GLY A 86 0.10 14.68 -3.18
N VAL A 87 -0.27 13.72 -4.03
CA VAL A 87 -0.28 13.88 -5.49
C VAL A 87 -1.40 14.81 -5.95
N SER A 88 -2.63 14.56 -5.49
CA SER A 88 -3.78 15.45 -5.70
C SER A 88 -4.84 15.24 -4.61
N ASP A 89 -5.78 16.18 -4.49
CA ASP A 89 -6.88 16.05 -3.55
C ASP A 89 -7.82 14.88 -3.90
N GLU A 90 -8.04 14.61 -5.19
CA GLU A 90 -8.80 13.43 -5.61
C GLU A 90 -8.08 12.14 -5.21
N ARG A 91 -6.76 12.06 -5.45
CA ARG A 91 -5.95 10.90 -5.08
C ARG A 91 -5.95 10.68 -3.57
N ASN A 92 -5.85 11.75 -2.80
CA ASN A 92 -5.91 11.70 -1.34
C ASN A 92 -7.23 11.09 -0.85
N LYS A 93 -8.37 11.57 -1.36
CA LYS A 93 -9.70 11.05 -0.98
C LYS A 93 -9.90 9.58 -1.35
N LEU A 94 -9.27 9.14 -2.43
CA LEU A 94 -9.36 7.76 -2.89
C LEU A 94 -8.50 6.80 -2.06
N ILE A 95 -7.28 7.21 -1.72
CA ILE A 95 -6.26 6.36 -1.09
C ILE A 95 -6.34 6.38 0.43
N ALA A 96 -6.64 7.53 1.04
CA ALA A 96 -6.69 7.69 2.49
C ALA A 96 -7.59 6.67 3.21
N PRO A 97 -8.85 6.41 2.76
CA PRO A 97 -9.72 5.43 3.42
C PRO A 97 -9.17 4.00 3.33
N LYS A 98 -8.59 3.63 2.18
CA LYS A 98 -8.00 2.32 1.93
C LYS A 98 -6.77 2.08 2.81
N LEU A 99 -5.91 3.09 2.90
CA LEU A 99 -4.74 3.04 3.76
C LEU A 99 -5.12 2.97 5.25
N ASN A 100 -6.19 3.67 5.66
CA ASN A 100 -6.71 3.55 7.02
C ASN A 100 -7.23 2.12 7.33
N LEU A 101 -7.91 1.46 6.39
CA LEU A 101 -8.33 0.05 6.54
C LEU A 101 -7.14 -0.91 6.69
N ILE A 102 -6.06 -0.69 5.93
CA ILE A 102 -4.82 -1.47 6.08
C ILE A 102 -4.24 -1.31 7.49
N TYR A 103 -4.13 -0.08 8.00
CA TYR A 103 -3.60 0.16 9.34
C TYR A 103 -4.48 -0.45 10.43
N GLN A 104 -5.80 -0.37 10.30
CA GLN A 104 -6.73 -1.07 11.19
C GLN A 104 -6.51 -2.58 11.15
N THR A 105 -6.37 -3.17 9.97
CA THR A 105 -6.11 -4.61 9.81
C THR A 105 -4.79 -5.04 10.43
N LEU A 106 -3.72 -4.25 10.28
CA LEU A 106 -2.43 -4.50 10.92
C LEU A 106 -2.54 -4.48 12.45
N ALA A 107 -3.27 -3.51 13.01
CA ALA A 107 -3.49 -3.41 14.45
C ALA A 107 -4.39 -4.54 14.99
N ASP A 108 -5.49 -4.84 14.30
CA ASP A 108 -6.53 -5.73 14.81
C ASP A 108 -6.19 -7.21 14.56
N LYS A 109 -5.80 -7.56 13.34
CA LYS A 109 -5.52 -8.95 12.91
C LYS A 109 -4.10 -9.38 13.28
N HIS A 110 -3.12 -8.52 13.04
CA HIS A 110 -1.71 -8.87 13.23
C HIS A 110 -1.12 -8.41 14.57
N LYS A 111 -1.87 -7.62 15.36
CA LYS A 111 -1.41 -6.99 16.61
C LYS A 111 -0.12 -6.18 16.42
N VAL A 112 0.08 -5.68 15.20
CA VAL A 112 1.21 -4.84 14.83
C VAL A 112 0.80 -3.39 15.03
N VAL A 113 1.33 -2.79 16.09
CA VAL A 113 1.14 -1.38 16.40
C VAL A 113 2.47 -0.66 16.23
N HIS A 114 2.79 -0.27 15.00
CA HIS A 114 3.95 0.59 14.75
C HIS A 114 3.61 2.03 15.09
N LEU A 115 4.46 2.68 15.90
CA LEU A 115 4.38 4.12 16.18
C LEU A 115 4.31 4.97 14.90
N VAL A 116 5.00 4.53 13.85
CA VAL A 116 4.96 5.14 12.51
C VAL A 116 3.56 5.05 11.90
N ASN A 117 2.91 3.88 11.96
CA ASN A 117 1.57 3.68 11.40
C ASN A 117 0.53 4.49 12.18
N MET A 118 0.65 4.59 13.51
CA MET A 118 -0.20 5.48 14.31
C MET A 118 -0.03 6.96 13.94
N HIS A 119 1.21 7.42 13.74
CA HIS A 119 1.47 8.80 13.31
C HIS A 119 0.88 9.07 11.92
N ARG A 120 1.12 8.16 10.96
CA ARG A 120 0.57 8.26 9.60
C ARG A 120 -0.95 8.21 9.58
N GLN A 121 -1.56 7.34 10.38
CA GLN A 121 -3.01 7.28 10.52
C GLN A 121 -3.59 8.61 11.03
N ASN A 122 -2.91 9.30 11.95
CA ASN A 122 -3.32 10.63 12.40
C ASN A 122 -3.15 11.70 11.30
N LEU A 123 -2.12 11.62 10.47
CA LEU A 123 -1.97 12.50 9.32
C LEU A 123 -3.07 12.27 8.28
N ILE A 124 -3.43 11.02 8.02
CA ILE A 124 -4.41 10.65 6.99
C ILE A 124 -5.83 11.09 7.35
N LYS A 125 -6.15 11.23 8.65
CA LYS A 125 -7.45 11.75 9.11
C LYS A 125 -7.83 13.11 8.52
N GLN A 126 -6.87 13.92 8.07
CA GLN A 126 -7.17 15.20 7.43
C GLN A 126 -7.81 15.04 6.04
N TYR A 127 -7.75 13.85 5.45
CA TYR A 127 -8.27 13.51 4.13
C TYR A 127 -9.53 12.64 4.17
N LEU A 128 -9.96 12.21 5.37
CA LEU A 128 -11.17 11.42 5.63
C LEU A 128 -12.32 12.34 6.02
#